data_AF-A0A511NEY1-F1
#
_entry.id   AF-A0A511NEY1-F1
#
_cell.length_a   1.000
_cell.length_b   1.000
_cell.length_c   1.000
_cell.angle_alpha   90.00
_cell.angle_beta   90.00
_cell.angle_gamma   90.00
#
_symmetry.space_group_name_H-M   'P 1'
#
loop_
_entity.id
_entity.type
_entity.pdbx_description
1 polymer ?
#
loop_
_entity_poly.entity_id
_entity_poly.type
_entity_poly.pdbx_seq_one_letter_code
_entity_poly.pdbx_strand_id
1 'polypeptide(L)'
;MSPYTGMGNNPIIYIDPDGREIIGVTKDDAKKVHDDFNLIFADSKFSDFRTLITRSGKKGDGKKFNKIDNDVLTKVLGNLSGDDLALATIVANTINSEDVHSIEYTSSDKDLISSTGVDSFLDNLPGYINIGKEKELYGGIRSFTVVGSIGGGGTVKTKKGTHTIIQTGGTATSREVTTGHELLGHGRTLGLGRTSTQHIDAVRTENLIHRVMGNPNSQINGTQHGPLTPVIDPKEIPEFR
;
A
#
# COMPACT_ATOMS: atom_id res chain seq x y z
N MET A 1 -24.89 -2.46 -39.67
CA MET A 1 -24.76 -2.87 -38.26
C MET A 1 -23.30 -3.23 -38.04
N SER A 2 -22.57 -2.41 -37.29
CA SER A 2 -21.14 -2.58 -36.98
C SER A 2 -21.00 -3.37 -35.66
N PRO A 3 -20.06 -4.31 -35.52
CA PRO A 3 -20.02 -5.27 -34.40
C PRO A 3 -19.45 -4.70 -33.09
N TYR A 4 -19.39 -3.38 -32.91
CA TYR A 4 -18.78 -2.74 -31.74
C TYR A 4 -19.71 -2.52 -30.54
N THR A 5 -20.80 -3.27 -30.43
CA THR A 5 -21.79 -3.08 -29.34
C THR A 5 -21.79 -4.25 -28.37
N GLY A 6 -20.62 -4.58 -27.80
CA GLY A 6 -20.47 -5.79 -26.97
C GLY A 6 -19.37 -5.78 -25.91
N MET A 7 -18.75 -4.64 -25.58
CA MET A 7 -17.82 -4.55 -24.45
C MET A 7 -18.25 -3.40 -23.55
N GLY A 8 -19.18 -3.69 -22.63
CA GLY A 8 -19.49 -2.79 -21.54
C GLY A 8 -18.27 -2.68 -20.62
N ASN A 9 -17.65 -1.49 -20.56
CA ASN A 9 -16.90 -0.93 -19.43
C ASN A 9 -16.05 -1.86 -18.53
N ASN A 10 -15.45 -2.92 -19.07
CA ASN A 10 -14.42 -3.66 -18.36
C ASN A 10 -13.07 -3.03 -18.68
N PRO A 11 -12.34 -2.41 -17.74
CA PRO A 11 -10.96 -2.04 -17.97
C PRO A 11 -10.20 -3.33 -18.33
N ILE A 12 -9.56 -3.35 -19.49
CA ILE A 12 -8.80 -4.50 -19.97
C ILE A 12 -7.57 -4.63 -19.06
N ILE A 13 -7.64 -5.57 -18.11
CA ILE A 13 -6.56 -5.90 -17.18
C ILE A 13 -5.53 -6.76 -17.95
N TYR A 14 -4.55 -6.09 -18.59
CA TYR A 14 -3.35 -6.76 -19.11
C TYR A 14 -2.47 -7.12 -17.91
N ILE A 15 -2.31 -8.40 -17.59
CA ILE A 15 -1.38 -8.89 -16.56
C ILE A 15 -0.58 -10.08 -17.11
N ASP A 16 0.74 -9.94 -17.04
CA ASP A 16 1.75 -10.91 -17.46
C ASP A 16 1.81 -12.15 -16.54
N PRO A 17 2.01 -13.37 -17.10
CA PRO A 17 2.25 -14.61 -16.35
C PRO A 17 3.30 -14.51 -15.23
N ASP A 18 4.32 -13.65 -15.33
CA ASP A 18 5.48 -13.56 -14.43
C ASP A 18 5.47 -12.38 -13.42
N GLY A 19 4.42 -11.55 -13.43
CA GLY A 19 4.22 -10.35 -12.56
C GLY A 19 4.58 -10.45 -11.05
N ARG A 20 5.02 -9.32 -10.48
CA ARG A 20 5.66 -9.16 -9.16
C ARG A 20 4.73 -8.49 -8.11
N GLU A 21 5.07 -8.70 -6.85
CA GLU A 21 4.11 -9.04 -5.80
C GLU A 21 4.14 -8.03 -4.64
N ILE A 22 3.12 -8.00 -3.78
CA ILE A 22 3.29 -7.46 -2.40
C ILE A 22 4.15 -8.44 -1.60
N ILE A 23 5.21 -7.93 -0.95
CA ILE A 23 6.14 -8.74 -0.16
C ILE A 23 6.49 -8.09 1.18
N GLY A 24 6.29 -8.82 2.27
CA GLY A 24 6.86 -8.45 3.57
C GLY A 24 8.37 -8.70 3.60
N VAL A 25 9.15 -7.79 4.17
CA VAL A 25 10.58 -8.02 4.43
C VAL A 25 10.75 -9.26 5.32
N THR A 26 9.85 -9.44 6.28
CA THR A 26 9.68 -10.67 7.07
C THR A 26 8.32 -11.33 6.83
N LYS A 27 8.16 -12.57 7.33
CA LYS A 27 6.86 -13.27 7.29
C LYS A 27 5.81 -12.55 8.16
N ASP A 28 6.26 -11.91 9.22
CA ASP A 28 5.41 -11.16 10.14
C ASP A 28 4.92 -9.86 9.49
N ASP A 29 5.76 -9.19 8.71
CA ASP A 29 5.34 -8.02 7.92
C ASP A 29 4.25 -8.37 6.93
N ALA A 30 4.45 -9.46 6.18
CA ALA A 30 3.42 -9.97 5.27
C ALA A 30 2.14 -10.37 6.01
N LYS A 31 2.26 -10.84 7.26
CA LYS A 31 1.11 -11.18 8.11
C LYS A 31 0.35 -9.93 8.50
N LYS A 32 1.04 -8.87 8.91
CA LYS A 32 0.43 -7.59 9.28
C LYS A 32 -0.34 -6.98 8.11
N VAL A 33 0.22 -6.98 6.90
CA VAL A 33 -0.52 -6.54 5.70
C VAL A 33 -1.78 -7.37 5.47
N HIS A 34 -1.68 -8.70 5.64
CA HIS A 34 -2.82 -9.59 5.46
C HIS A 34 -3.90 -9.32 6.50
N ASP A 35 -3.52 -9.18 7.77
CA ASP A 35 -4.42 -8.82 8.86
C ASP A 35 -5.06 -7.43 8.59
N ASP A 36 -4.29 -6.46 8.11
CA ASP A 36 -4.74 -5.11 7.78
C ASP A 36 -5.78 -5.10 6.66
N PHE A 37 -5.56 -5.86 5.59
CA PHE A 37 -6.57 -6.03 4.55
C PHE A 37 -7.84 -6.69 5.11
N ASN A 38 -7.72 -7.67 6.00
CA ASN A 38 -8.90 -8.26 6.64
C ASN A 38 -9.67 -7.26 7.53
N LEU A 39 -8.98 -6.31 8.17
CA LEU A 39 -9.59 -5.23 8.95
C LEU A 39 -10.27 -4.19 8.06
N ILE A 40 -9.60 -3.74 6.99
CA ILE A 40 -10.16 -2.80 6.02
C ILE A 40 -11.45 -3.36 5.41
N PHE A 41 -11.42 -4.63 5.02
CA PHE A 41 -12.54 -5.31 4.38
C PHE A 41 -13.36 -6.12 5.38
N ALA A 42 -13.51 -5.71 6.64
CA ALA A 42 -14.14 -6.55 7.67
C ALA A 42 -15.63 -6.86 7.42
N ASP A 43 -16.35 -5.99 6.71
CA ASP A 43 -17.78 -6.17 6.40
C ASP A 43 -18.04 -7.50 5.68
N SER A 44 -19.17 -8.14 5.96
CA SER A 44 -19.52 -9.46 5.42
C SER A 44 -19.60 -9.45 3.89
N LYS A 45 -19.93 -8.32 3.25
CA LYS A 45 -19.96 -8.19 1.79
C LYS A 45 -18.62 -8.48 1.10
N PHE A 46 -17.51 -8.37 1.83
CA PHE A 46 -16.18 -8.67 1.31
C PHE A 46 -15.69 -10.09 1.63
N SER A 47 -16.53 -10.97 2.17
CA SER A 47 -16.12 -12.33 2.56
C SER A 47 -15.38 -13.03 1.43
N ASP A 48 -15.96 -13.01 0.23
CA ASP A 48 -15.41 -13.69 -0.93
C ASP A 48 -14.09 -13.04 -1.37
N PHE A 49 -14.01 -11.71 -1.36
CA PHE A 49 -12.79 -10.99 -1.68
C PHE A 49 -11.64 -11.31 -0.72
N ARG A 50 -11.91 -11.34 0.59
CA ARG A 50 -10.91 -11.70 1.60
C ARG A 50 -10.35 -13.11 1.39
N THR A 51 -11.15 -14.07 0.88
CA THR A 51 -10.64 -15.43 0.59
C THR A 51 -9.61 -15.46 -0.54
N LEU A 52 -9.61 -14.48 -1.44
CA LEU A 52 -8.66 -14.38 -2.54
C LEU A 52 -7.30 -13.86 -2.06
N ILE A 53 -7.29 -13.05 -1.00
CA ILE A 53 -6.08 -12.47 -0.43
C ILE A 53 -5.34 -13.56 0.35
N THR A 54 -4.41 -14.23 -0.30
CA THR A 54 -3.64 -15.34 0.29
C THR A 54 -2.15 -15.08 0.23
N ARG A 55 -1.40 -15.72 1.12
CA ARG A 55 0.06 -15.65 1.14
C ARG A 55 0.65 -16.98 0.69
N SER A 56 1.86 -16.92 0.15
CA SER A 56 2.67 -18.07 -0.22
C SER A 56 3.06 -18.92 0.99
N GLY A 57 3.83 -19.98 0.76
CA GLY A 57 4.34 -20.83 1.84
C GLY A 57 3.32 -21.85 2.35
N LYS A 58 3.82 -22.83 3.12
CA LYS A 58 3.00 -23.93 3.63
C LYS A 58 2.04 -23.37 4.69
N LYS A 59 0.73 -23.53 4.48
CA LYS A 59 -0.35 -22.95 5.31
C LYS A 59 -0.52 -21.42 5.18
N GLY A 60 0.00 -20.80 4.11
CA GLY A 60 -0.17 -19.36 3.88
C GLY A 60 0.58 -18.48 4.87
N ASP A 61 1.81 -18.88 5.22
CA ASP A 61 2.68 -18.24 6.22
C ASP A 61 3.91 -17.54 5.61
N GLY A 62 3.96 -17.44 4.28
CA GLY A 62 5.07 -16.89 3.52
C GLY A 62 5.12 -15.36 3.55
N LYS A 63 6.22 -14.84 3.00
CA LYS A 63 6.48 -13.40 2.89
C LYS A 63 5.71 -12.71 1.76
N LYS A 64 5.21 -13.49 0.81
CA LYS A 64 4.68 -13.01 -0.46
C LYS A 64 3.19 -13.25 -0.54
N PHE A 65 2.44 -12.32 -1.13
CA PHE A 65 1.04 -12.54 -1.50
C PHE A 65 0.98 -13.36 -2.80
N ASN A 66 0.07 -14.32 -2.87
CA ASN A 66 -0.14 -15.08 -4.10
C ASN A 66 -0.94 -14.22 -5.09
N LYS A 67 -0.65 -14.38 -6.37
CA LYS A 67 -1.51 -13.83 -7.43
C LYS A 67 -2.94 -14.34 -7.28
N ILE A 68 -3.86 -13.46 -7.58
CA ILE A 68 -5.29 -13.76 -7.64
C ILE A 68 -5.62 -14.10 -9.09
N ASP A 69 -6.26 -15.25 -9.30
CA ASP A 69 -6.77 -15.64 -10.61
C ASP A 69 -7.79 -14.62 -11.14
N ASN A 70 -7.62 -14.20 -12.40
CA ASN A 70 -8.41 -13.11 -12.99
C ASN A 70 -9.89 -13.47 -13.18
N ASP A 71 -10.20 -14.73 -13.50
CA ASP A 71 -11.59 -15.16 -13.70
C ASP A 71 -12.32 -15.18 -12.36
N VAL A 72 -11.64 -15.70 -11.31
CA VAL A 72 -12.16 -15.69 -9.95
C VAL A 72 -12.31 -14.25 -9.43
N LEU A 73 -11.30 -13.40 -9.66
CA LEU A 73 -11.32 -11.99 -9.25
C LEU A 73 -12.48 -11.24 -9.89
N THR A 74 -12.66 -11.39 -11.21
CA THR A 74 -13.74 -10.72 -11.96
C THR A 74 -15.11 -11.09 -11.40
N LYS A 75 -15.32 -12.37 -11.10
CA LYS A 75 -16.58 -12.84 -10.51
C LYS A 75 -16.84 -12.21 -9.13
N VAL A 76 -15.82 -12.16 -8.27
CA VAL A 76 -15.96 -11.61 -6.92
C VAL A 76 -16.16 -10.09 -6.95
N LEU A 77 -15.40 -9.36 -7.76
CA LEU A 77 -15.54 -7.91 -7.91
C LEU A 77 -16.89 -7.52 -8.52
N GLY A 78 -17.49 -8.36 -9.37
CA GLY A 78 -18.83 -8.14 -9.92
C GLY A 78 -19.96 -8.02 -8.90
N ASN A 79 -19.72 -8.44 -7.64
CA ASN A 79 -20.67 -8.29 -6.54
C ASN A 79 -20.49 -6.99 -5.74
N LEU A 80 -19.46 -6.19 -6.05
CA LEU A 80 -19.16 -4.93 -5.38
C LEU A 80 -19.48 -3.73 -6.28
N SER A 81 -19.64 -2.55 -5.69
CA SER A 81 -19.88 -1.31 -6.44
C SER A 81 -19.29 -0.09 -5.73
N GLY A 82 -19.19 1.04 -6.43
CA GLY A 82 -18.75 2.31 -5.84
C GLY A 82 -17.38 2.22 -5.16
N ASP A 83 -17.30 2.72 -3.93
CA ASP A 83 -16.09 2.72 -3.11
C ASP A 83 -15.57 1.30 -2.82
N ASP A 84 -16.48 0.36 -2.56
CA ASP A 84 -16.14 -1.04 -2.25
C ASP A 84 -15.41 -1.70 -3.40
N LEU A 85 -15.95 -1.54 -4.62
CA LEU A 85 -15.32 -2.04 -5.84
C LEU A 85 -13.98 -1.34 -6.08
N ALA A 86 -13.95 -0.02 -5.97
CA ALA A 86 -12.74 0.74 -6.24
C ALA A 86 -11.56 0.31 -5.35
N LEU A 87 -11.78 0.17 -4.05
CA LEU A 87 -10.70 -0.23 -3.13
C LEU A 87 -10.28 -1.69 -3.33
N ALA A 88 -11.25 -2.60 -3.53
CA ALA A 88 -10.95 -4.00 -3.81
C ALA A 88 -10.16 -4.16 -5.12
N THR A 89 -10.48 -3.39 -6.16
CA THR A 89 -9.72 -3.34 -7.41
C THR A 89 -8.29 -2.84 -7.19
N ILE A 90 -8.09 -1.75 -6.45
CA ILE A 90 -6.74 -1.23 -6.14
C ILE A 90 -5.89 -2.29 -5.44
N VAL A 91 -6.45 -2.97 -4.42
CA VAL A 91 -5.74 -4.02 -3.68
C VAL A 91 -5.41 -5.20 -4.58
N ALA A 92 -6.38 -5.70 -5.35
CA ALA A 92 -6.18 -6.83 -6.24
C ALA A 92 -5.13 -6.52 -7.32
N ASN A 93 -5.19 -5.33 -7.91
CA ASN A 93 -4.22 -4.92 -8.93
C ASN A 93 -2.84 -4.64 -8.33
N THR A 94 -2.73 -4.28 -7.04
CA THR A 94 -1.43 -4.18 -6.36
C THR A 94 -0.84 -5.57 -6.10
N ILE A 95 -1.67 -6.54 -5.69
CA ILE A 95 -1.25 -7.94 -5.49
C ILE A 95 -0.81 -8.57 -6.82
N ASN A 96 -1.54 -8.30 -7.90
CA ASN A 96 -1.26 -8.83 -9.24
C ASN A 96 -0.33 -7.94 -10.08
N SER A 97 0.33 -6.95 -9.47
CA SER A 97 1.20 -6.00 -10.16
C SER A 97 2.37 -6.68 -10.91
N GLU A 98 3.13 -5.90 -11.67
CA GLU A 98 4.46 -6.29 -12.14
C GLU A 98 5.58 -5.68 -11.28
N ASP A 99 5.23 -4.73 -10.41
CA ASP A 99 6.12 -4.08 -9.47
C ASP A 99 6.18 -4.83 -8.14
N VAL A 100 7.37 -4.91 -7.55
CA VAL A 100 7.56 -5.41 -6.18
C VAL A 100 7.23 -4.30 -5.21
N HIS A 101 6.17 -4.48 -4.42
CA HIS A 101 5.82 -3.58 -3.33
C HIS A 101 6.27 -4.21 -2.01
N SER A 102 7.49 -3.88 -1.58
CA SER A 102 8.04 -4.36 -0.32
C SER A 102 7.60 -3.52 0.88
N ILE A 103 7.40 -4.17 2.02
CA ILE A 103 6.98 -3.50 3.24
C ILE A 103 7.61 -4.12 4.48
N GLU A 104 8.04 -3.28 5.42
CA GLU A 104 8.47 -3.68 6.76
C GLU A 104 7.82 -2.82 7.84
N TYR A 105 7.52 -3.46 8.97
CA TYR A 105 7.00 -2.79 10.15
C TYR A 105 8.05 -2.75 11.23
N THR A 106 8.21 -1.59 11.85
CA THR A 106 8.92 -1.45 13.13
C THR A 106 7.92 -1.22 14.26
N SER A 107 8.29 -1.56 15.49
CA SER A 107 7.43 -1.44 16.67
C SER A 107 7.81 -0.26 17.56
N SER A 108 9.02 0.28 17.39
CA SER A 108 9.55 1.44 18.12
C SER A 108 10.36 2.35 17.20
N ASP A 109 10.46 3.61 17.61
CA ASP A 109 11.40 4.62 17.09
C ASP A 109 12.88 4.17 17.14
N LYS A 110 13.22 3.27 18.07
CA LYS A 110 14.57 2.74 18.29
C LYS A 110 14.89 1.49 17.47
N ASP A 111 13.88 0.85 16.90
CA ASP A 111 14.08 -0.38 16.13
C ASP A 111 14.94 -0.08 14.89
N LEU A 112 15.85 -0.99 14.59
CA LEU A 112 16.65 -0.90 13.38
C LEU A 112 15.82 -1.36 12.18
N ILE A 113 15.85 -0.60 11.09
CA ILE A 113 15.26 -1.04 9.82
C ILE A 113 16.16 -2.09 9.16
N SER A 114 15.56 -2.90 8.30
CA SER A 114 16.27 -3.92 7.55
C SER A 114 17.33 -3.32 6.62
N SER A 115 18.34 -4.13 6.23
CA SER A 115 19.31 -3.71 5.21
C SER A 115 18.65 -3.32 3.89
N THR A 116 17.58 -4.01 3.50
CA THR A 116 16.79 -3.68 2.30
C THR A 116 16.11 -2.31 2.45
N GLY A 117 15.58 -1.99 3.63
CA GLY A 117 15.03 -0.67 3.94
C GLY A 117 16.10 0.41 3.86
N VAL A 118 17.28 0.17 4.43
CA VAL A 118 18.43 1.07 4.33
C VAL A 118 18.76 1.35 2.87
N ASP A 119 18.97 0.30 2.06
CA ASP A 119 19.35 0.44 0.66
C ASP A 119 18.28 1.15 -0.17
N SER A 120 16.99 0.97 0.17
CA SER A 120 15.88 1.60 -0.55
C SER A 120 15.73 3.08 -0.21
N PHE A 121 15.94 3.46 1.05
CA PHE A 121 15.74 4.83 1.52
C PHE A 121 16.99 5.70 1.44
N LEU A 122 18.19 5.12 1.32
CA LEU A 122 19.45 5.87 1.43
C LEU A 122 19.50 7.13 0.56
N ASP A 123 19.08 7.00 -0.72
CA ASP A 123 19.08 8.11 -1.68
C ASP A 123 17.97 9.15 -1.41
N ASN A 124 16.98 8.79 -0.60
CA ASN A 124 15.84 9.63 -0.22
C ASN A 124 16.01 10.25 1.18
N LEU A 125 17.07 9.90 1.91
CA LEU A 125 17.34 10.50 3.21
C LEU A 125 17.88 11.93 3.04
N PRO A 126 17.39 12.89 3.84
CA PRO A 126 17.92 14.24 3.82
C PRO A 126 19.43 14.27 4.04
N GLY A 127 20.16 15.05 3.24
CA GLY A 127 21.64 15.08 3.27
C GLY A 127 22.26 15.56 4.59
N TYR A 128 21.47 16.11 5.51
CA TYR A 128 21.93 16.44 6.87
C TYR A 128 22.00 15.22 7.81
N ILE A 129 21.42 14.08 7.43
CA ILE A 129 21.46 12.85 8.22
C ILE A 129 22.82 12.19 8.04
N ASN A 130 23.59 12.09 9.12
CA ASN A 130 24.86 11.38 9.11
C ASN A 130 24.65 9.87 9.38
N ILE A 131 24.51 9.12 8.30
CA ILE A 131 24.29 7.66 8.32
C ILE A 131 25.44 6.91 8.99
N GLY A 132 26.69 7.36 8.78
CA GLY A 132 27.86 6.75 9.40
C GLY A 132 27.80 6.86 10.92
N LYS A 133 27.46 8.05 11.42
CA LYS A 133 27.30 8.31 12.86
C LYS A 133 26.12 7.55 13.48
N GLU A 134 24.99 7.45 12.78
CA GLU A 134 23.87 6.63 13.27
C GLU A 134 24.27 5.14 13.39
N LYS A 135 24.95 4.60 12.38
CA LYS A 135 25.44 3.22 12.43
C LYS A 135 26.47 3.00 13.55
N GLU A 136 27.36 3.96 13.77
CA GLU A 136 28.35 3.92 14.87
C GLU A 136 27.67 3.93 16.25
N LEU A 137 26.68 4.78 16.45
CA LEU A 137 26.01 4.96 17.74
C LEU A 137 25.05 3.82 18.08
N TYR A 138 24.35 3.27 17.09
CA TYR A 138 23.20 2.36 17.32
C TYR A 138 23.36 0.99 16.68
N GLY A 139 24.46 0.72 15.97
CA GLY A 139 24.69 -0.55 15.28
C GLY A 139 23.84 -0.73 14.01
N GLY A 140 23.16 0.31 13.54
CA GLY A 140 22.30 0.30 12.35
C GLY A 140 21.60 1.63 12.13
N ILE A 141 20.60 1.66 11.25
CA ILE A 141 19.74 2.83 11.03
C ILE A 141 18.42 2.59 11.75
N ARG A 142 18.07 3.48 12.67
CA ARG A 142 16.80 3.42 13.41
C ARG A 142 15.63 3.86 12.53
N SER A 143 14.46 3.29 12.77
CA SER A 143 13.21 3.63 12.07
C SER A 143 12.89 5.12 12.13
N PHE A 144 13.07 5.73 13.30
CA PHE A 144 12.83 7.16 13.48
C PHE A 144 13.66 8.05 12.56
N THR A 145 14.91 7.66 12.27
CA THR A 145 15.79 8.39 11.34
C THR A 145 15.20 8.46 9.94
N VAL A 146 14.40 7.47 9.54
CA VAL A 146 13.81 7.38 8.21
C VAL A 146 12.39 7.91 8.17
N VAL A 147 11.50 7.40 9.03
CA VAL A 147 10.06 7.70 8.96
C VAL A 147 9.56 8.62 10.09
N GLY A 148 10.37 8.87 11.11
CA GLY A 148 9.95 9.66 12.28
C GLY A 148 9.59 11.11 11.95
N SER A 149 10.29 11.71 10.98
CA SER A 149 10.03 13.10 10.56
C SER A 149 8.91 13.25 9.52
N ILE A 150 8.40 12.14 8.97
CA ILE A 150 7.36 12.12 7.93
C ILE A 150 6.06 11.48 8.41
N GLY A 151 5.86 11.40 9.73
CA GLY A 151 4.59 10.96 10.33
C GLY A 151 4.51 9.48 10.67
N GLY A 152 5.63 8.76 10.70
CA GLY A 152 5.73 7.37 11.15
C GLY A 152 5.48 6.32 10.05
N GLY A 153 5.20 6.75 8.82
CA GLY A 153 5.14 5.92 7.62
C GLY A 153 5.91 6.57 6.50
N GLY A 154 6.42 5.78 5.56
CA GLY A 154 7.00 6.32 4.35
C GLY A 154 7.18 5.28 3.26
N THR A 155 7.06 5.73 2.01
CA THR A 155 7.24 4.90 0.82
C THR A 155 8.15 5.58 -0.19
N VAL A 156 9.09 4.81 -0.74
CA VAL A 156 9.99 5.27 -1.80
C VAL A 156 9.92 4.36 -3.02
N LYS A 157 10.20 4.94 -4.18
CA LYS A 157 10.36 4.17 -5.43
C LYS A 157 11.70 3.45 -5.42
N THR A 158 11.70 2.20 -5.86
CA THR A 158 12.90 1.38 -6.08
C THR A 158 13.02 1.03 -7.57
N LYS A 159 14.14 0.40 -7.96
CA LYS A 159 14.33 -0.08 -9.34
C LYS A 159 13.32 -1.15 -9.77
N LYS A 160 12.66 -1.83 -8.82
CA LYS A 160 11.77 -2.96 -9.09
C LYS A 160 10.33 -2.72 -8.66
N GLY A 161 9.99 -1.53 -8.15
CA GLY A 161 8.70 -1.20 -7.57
C GLY A 161 8.84 -0.17 -6.46
N THR A 162 8.42 -0.50 -5.24
CA THR A 162 8.47 0.42 -4.08
C THR A 162 8.87 -0.28 -2.79
N HIS A 163 9.38 0.48 -1.82
CA HIS A 163 9.63 -0.01 -0.46
C HIS A 163 8.93 0.92 0.54
N THR A 164 8.18 0.30 1.45
CA THR A 164 7.42 0.97 2.50
C THR A 164 7.96 0.61 3.88
N ILE A 165 8.08 1.59 4.76
CA ILE A 165 8.38 1.39 6.17
C ILE A 165 7.24 1.98 6.99
N ILE A 166 6.72 1.22 7.94
CA ILE A 166 5.69 1.70 8.87
C ILE A 166 6.15 1.47 10.31
N GLN A 167 6.30 2.56 11.06
CA GLN A 167 6.50 2.51 12.50
C GLN A 167 5.13 2.37 13.19
N THR A 168 4.85 1.16 13.68
CA THR A 168 3.63 0.85 14.42
C THR A 168 3.52 1.74 15.66
N GLY A 169 2.38 2.42 15.81
CA GLY A 169 2.15 3.38 16.90
C GLY A 169 2.88 4.72 16.73
N GLY A 170 3.61 4.91 15.63
CA GLY A 170 4.19 6.19 15.22
C GLY A 170 3.23 7.06 14.40
N THR A 171 2.08 6.52 13.98
CA THR A 171 1.09 7.21 13.14
C THR A 171 -0.15 7.61 13.96
N ALA A 172 -0.78 8.73 13.59
CA ALA A 172 -2.01 9.20 14.25
C ALA A 172 -3.26 8.40 13.87
N THR A 173 -3.21 7.69 12.74
CA THR A 173 -4.29 6.80 12.25
C THR A 173 -4.00 5.34 12.61
N SER A 174 -5.00 4.46 12.44
CA SER A 174 -4.87 3.03 12.70
C SER A 174 -3.92 2.37 11.69
N ARG A 175 -3.31 1.24 12.10
CA ARG A 175 -2.25 0.59 11.32
C ARG A 175 -2.72 0.22 9.92
N GLU A 176 -3.92 -0.33 9.80
CA GLU A 176 -4.49 -0.75 8.52
C GLU A 176 -4.73 0.42 7.57
N VAL A 177 -5.14 1.57 8.10
CA VAL A 177 -5.28 2.81 7.30
C VAL A 177 -3.91 3.29 6.86
N THR A 178 -2.90 3.31 7.75
CA THR A 178 -1.51 3.63 7.39
C THR A 178 -0.97 2.68 6.33
N THR A 179 -1.22 1.36 6.48
CA THR A 179 -0.81 0.35 5.50
C THR A 179 -1.42 0.67 4.14
N GLY A 180 -2.71 0.98 4.07
CA GLY A 180 -3.33 1.36 2.82
C GLY A 180 -2.82 2.69 2.25
N HIS A 181 -2.59 3.71 3.09
CA HIS A 181 -2.01 4.99 2.70
C HIS A 181 -0.63 4.82 2.05
N GLU A 182 0.27 4.12 2.74
CA GLU A 182 1.66 3.98 2.31
C GLU A 182 1.80 2.93 1.19
N LEU A 183 1.27 1.72 1.37
CA LEU A 183 1.45 0.61 0.43
C LEU A 183 0.64 0.80 -0.86
N LEU A 184 -0.63 1.22 -0.74
CA LEU A 184 -1.52 1.36 -1.89
C LEU A 184 -1.48 2.78 -2.42
N GLY A 185 -1.65 3.76 -1.54
CA GLY A 185 -1.70 5.17 -1.88
C GLY A 185 -0.41 5.69 -2.50
N HIS A 186 0.72 5.56 -1.79
CA HIS A 186 2.02 5.89 -2.34
C HIS A 186 2.60 4.77 -3.19
N GLY A 187 2.62 3.54 -2.68
CA GLY A 187 3.35 2.42 -3.27
C GLY A 187 2.90 2.08 -4.68
N ARG A 188 1.61 1.78 -4.87
CA ARG A 188 1.08 1.50 -6.22
C ARG A 188 1.26 2.69 -7.15
N THR A 189 0.97 3.90 -6.68
CA THR A 189 1.09 5.12 -7.48
C THR A 189 2.51 5.36 -7.99
N LEU A 190 3.51 5.20 -7.13
CA LEU A 190 4.93 5.31 -7.50
C LEU A 190 5.39 4.18 -8.42
N GLY A 191 4.89 2.95 -8.21
CA GLY A 191 5.10 1.80 -9.10
C GLY A 191 4.67 2.12 -10.53
N LEU A 192 3.43 2.62 -10.67
CA LEU A 192 2.85 3.09 -11.93
C LEU A 192 3.53 4.35 -12.53
N GLY A 193 4.55 4.90 -11.86
CA GLY A 193 5.30 6.06 -12.34
C GLY A 193 4.59 7.41 -12.16
N ARG A 194 3.49 7.44 -11.40
CA ARG A 194 2.70 8.66 -11.11
C ARG A 194 3.34 9.50 -9.99
N THR A 195 4.62 9.82 -10.12
CA THR A 195 5.40 10.50 -9.06
C THR A 195 4.84 11.86 -8.66
N SER A 196 4.23 12.61 -9.59
CA SER A 196 3.68 13.94 -9.31
C SER A 196 2.33 13.93 -8.57
N THR A 197 1.59 12.82 -8.61
CA THR A 197 0.26 12.71 -7.96
C THR A 197 0.27 11.84 -6.72
N GLN A 198 1.39 11.22 -6.36
CA GLN A 198 1.49 10.26 -5.26
C GLN A 198 0.90 10.77 -3.92
N HIS A 199 1.04 12.06 -3.61
CA HIS A 199 0.49 12.64 -2.39
C HIS A 199 -1.05 12.79 -2.45
N ILE A 200 -1.56 13.16 -3.62
CA ILE A 200 -3.00 13.26 -3.88
C ILE A 200 -3.63 11.87 -3.81
N ASP A 201 -3.00 10.93 -4.49
CA ASP A 201 -3.42 9.54 -4.59
C ASP A 201 -3.41 8.84 -3.22
N ALA A 202 -2.44 9.13 -2.35
CA ALA A 202 -2.39 8.60 -0.99
C ALA A 202 -3.51 9.12 -0.09
N VAL A 203 -3.74 10.44 -0.07
CA VAL A 203 -4.85 11.05 0.68
C VAL A 203 -6.20 10.53 0.20
N ARG A 204 -6.40 10.41 -1.12
CA ARG A 204 -7.63 9.86 -1.68
C ARG A 204 -7.83 8.38 -1.33
N THR A 205 -6.75 7.61 -1.29
CA THR A 205 -6.77 6.18 -0.92
C THR A 205 -7.11 5.99 0.56
N GLU A 206 -6.49 6.76 1.46
CA GLU A 206 -6.84 6.77 2.88
C GLU A 206 -8.33 7.11 3.09
N ASN A 207 -8.80 8.14 2.39
CA ASN A 207 -10.18 8.55 2.45
C ASN A 207 -11.15 7.50 1.89
N LEU A 208 -10.75 6.76 0.87
CA LEU A 208 -11.51 5.64 0.33
C LEU A 208 -11.58 4.48 1.34
N ILE A 209 -10.46 4.17 2.01
CA ILE A 209 -10.40 3.16 3.08
C ILE A 209 -11.35 3.54 4.22
N HIS A 210 -11.33 4.79 4.68
CA HIS A 210 -12.25 5.25 5.71
C HIS A 210 -13.72 5.06 5.33
N ARG A 211 -14.10 5.30 4.07
CA ARG A 211 -15.48 5.07 3.61
C ARG A 211 -15.83 3.58 3.57
N VAL A 212 -14.93 2.73 3.05
CA VAL A 212 -15.14 1.27 3.02
C VAL A 212 -15.25 0.67 4.43
N MET A 213 -14.48 1.18 5.38
CA MET A 213 -14.55 0.79 6.79
C MET A 213 -15.76 1.38 7.55
N GLY A 214 -16.61 2.17 6.89
CA GLY A 214 -17.79 2.78 7.52
C GLY A 214 -17.50 3.98 8.43
N ASN A 215 -16.32 4.60 8.29
CA ASN A 215 -15.84 5.72 9.11
C ASN A 215 -15.62 7.02 8.29
N PRO A 216 -16.61 7.53 7.53
CA PRO A 216 -16.42 8.70 6.65
C PRO A 216 -16.05 10.00 7.39
N ASN A 217 -16.32 10.07 8.69
CA ASN A 217 -15.96 11.24 9.51
C ASN A 217 -14.46 11.34 9.81
N SER A 218 -13.70 10.26 9.60
CA SER A 218 -12.24 10.25 9.76
C SER A 218 -11.49 10.73 8.52
N GLN A 219 -12.19 11.06 7.43
CA GLN A 219 -11.56 11.51 6.19
C GLN A 219 -10.79 12.84 6.38
N ILE A 220 -9.61 12.91 5.77
CA ILE A 220 -8.69 14.06 5.82
C ILE A 220 -8.73 14.89 4.53
N ASN A 221 -8.20 16.11 4.57
CA ASN A 221 -8.07 16.98 3.38
C ASN A 221 -6.63 17.14 2.87
N GLY A 222 -5.66 16.45 3.49
CA GLY A 222 -4.25 16.50 3.13
C GLY A 222 -3.41 17.58 3.82
N THR A 223 -3.97 18.48 4.63
CA THR A 223 -3.17 19.53 5.30
C THR A 223 -2.13 19.01 6.29
N GLN A 224 -2.32 17.79 6.78
CA GLN A 224 -1.40 17.07 7.67
C GLN A 224 -0.54 16.04 6.92
N HIS A 225 -0.72 15.91 5.61
CA HIS A 225 0.06 15.04 4.74
C HIS A 225 1.08 15.86 3.97
N GLY A 226 2.28 15.34 3.68
CA GLY A 226 3.25 16.03 2.83
C GLY A 226 2.62 16.37 1.46
N PRO A 227 2.77 17.59 0.91
CA PRO A 227 3.67 18.69 1.30
C PRO A 227 3.05 19.73 2.26
N LEU A 228 2.12 19.33 3.12
CA LEU A 228 1.41 20.17 4.11
C LEU A 228 0.47 21.20 3.49
N THR A 229 -0.15 20.84 2.38
CA THR A 229 -1.14 21.65 1.67
C THR A 229 -2.40 20.82 1.42
N PRO A 230 -3.60 21.45 1.37
CA PRO A 230 -4.81 20.75 0.96
C PRO A 230 -4.62 20.05 -0.39
N VAL A 231 -5.07 18.79 -0.45
CA VAL A 231 -5.14 18.02 -1.69
C VAL A 231 -6.40 18.42 -2.46
N ILE A 232 -6.28 18.51 -3.79
CA ILE A 232 -7.43 18.73 -4.67
C ILE A 232 -8.39 17.53 -4.64
N ASP A 233 -9.68 17.81 -4.43
CA ASP A 233 -10.75 16.83 -4.32
C ASP A 233 -10.35 15.60 -3.49
N PRO A 234 -10.06 15.77 -2.19
CA PRO A 234 -9.42 14.73 -1.37
C PRO A 234 -10.33 13.51 -1.16
N LYS A 235 -11.64 13.65 -1.40
CA LYS A 235 -12.63 12.58 -1.24
C LYS A 235 -12.90 11.82 -2.54
N GLU A 236 -12.33 12.26 -3.66
CA GLU A 236 -12.48 11.57 -4.93
C GLU A 236 -11.86 10.18 -4.86
N ILE A 237 -12.40 9.23 -5.63
CA ILE A 237 -11.80 7.92 -5.76
C ILE A 237 -10.51 8.06 -6.58
N PRO A 238 -9.38 7.47 -6.15
CA PRO A 238 -8.15 7.53 -6.93
C PRO A 238 -8.30 6.97 -8.34
N GLU A 239 -7.54 7.54 -9.27
CA GLU A 239 -7.59 7.18 -10.70
C GLU A 239 -6.83 5.89 -11.03
N PHE A 240 -5.89 5.48 -10.17
CA PHE A 240 -4.91 4.44 -10.45
C PHE A 240 -5.40 3.00 -10.19
N ARG A 241 -6.68 2.74 -10.45
CA ARG A 241 -7.33 1.46 -10.16
C ARG A 241 -6.68 0.33 -10.93
#